data_AF-A0A1V5SBG1-F1
#
_entry.id   AF-A0A1V5SBG1-F1
#
_cell.length_a   1.000
_cell.length_b   1.000
_cell.length_c   1.000
_cell.angle_alpha   90.00
_cell.angle_beta   90.00
_cell.angle_gamma   90.00
#
_symmetry.space_group_name_H-M   'P 1'
#
loop_
_entity.id
_entity.type
_entity.pdbx_description
1 polymer ?
#
loop_
_entity_poly.entity_id
_entity_poly.type
_entity_poly.pdbx_seq_one_letter_code
_entity_poly.pdbx_strand_id
1 'polypeptide(L)'
;MRNIPVAVSDSTYKRLQAMEIPIGNLTSHLLTAWINEHEDDSGLLFIIMHINKRIAVVESEISKLRGLEKELEFLKGERARYEQVYFDSSKSIELHHLMQFLNKRIVLMHFNAKELRKRHADVLRDIKKYNPDFKLEDQIEQVKQWKESFVI
;
A
#
# COMPACT_ATOMS: atom_id res chain seq x y z
N MET A 1 59.67 -27.09 19.63
CA MET A 1 58.31 -27.61 19.33
C MET A 1 57.82 -28.39 20.54
N ARG A 2 56.63 -28.10 21.07
CA ARG A 2 56.05 -28.89 22.17
C ARG A 2 55.26 -30.05 21.57
N ASN A 3 55.61 -31.28 21.92
CA ASN A 3 54.85 -32.47 21.53
C ASN A 3 53.51 -32.47 22.29
N ILE A 4 52.40 -32.42 21.56
CA ILE A 4 51.06 -32.60 22.13
C ILE A 4 50.79 -34.10 22.16
N PRO A 5 50.63 -34.74 23.33
CA PRO A 5 50.32 -36.15 23.40
C PRO A 5 48.90 -36.38 22.86
N VAL A 6 48.79 -37.07 21.73
CA VAL A 6 47.51 -37.56 21.21
C VAL A 6 47.22 -38.89 21.89
N ALA A 7 46.21 -38.92 22.76
CA ALA A 7 45.74 -40.15 23.36
C ALA A 7 44.87 -40.91 22.35
N VAL A 8 45.39 -42.03 21.85
CA VAL A 8 44.67 -42.96 20.96
C VAL A 8 44.27 -44.18 21.79
N SER A 9 43.03 -44.66 21.65
CA SER A 9 42.57 -45.86 22.35
C SER A 9 43.34 -47.11 21.91
N ASP A 10 43.58 -48.05 22.84
CA ASP A 10 44.34 -49.29 22.59
C ASP A 10 43.80 -50.12 21.40
N SER A 11 42.48 -50.12 21.19
CA SER A 11 41.84 -50.81 20.06
C SER A 11 42.14 -50.15 18.71
N THR A 12 42.31 -48.83 18.70
CA THR A 12 42.70 -48.08 17.51
C THR A 12 44.19 -48.25 17.24
N TYR A 13 45.03 -48.23 18.28
CA TYR A 13 46.46 -48.51 18.16
C TYR A 13 46.76 -49.90 17.57
N LYS A 14 46.06 -50.94 18.04
CA LYS A 14 46.23 -52.32 17.51
C LYS A 14 45.81 -52.48 16.05
N ARG A 15 44.72 -51.83 15.63
CA ARG A 15 44.27 -51.85 14.22
C ARG A 15 45.28 -51.17 13.30
N LEU A 16 45.90 -50.08 13.77
CA LEU A 16 46.87 -49.32 13.00
C LEU A 16 48.23 -50.05 12.88
N GLN A 17 48.66 -50.77 13.91
CA GLN A 17 49.81 -51.67 13.80
C GLN A 17 49.59 -52.80 12.79
N ALA A 18 48.37 -53.35 12.71
CA ALA A 18 48.02 -54.40 11.76
C ALA A 18 47.98 -53.92 10.29
N MET A 19 47.90 -52.61 10.06
CA MET A 19 47.91 -52.01 8.72
C MET A 19 49.33 -51.66 8.23
N GLU A 20 50.38 -51.96 9.02
CA GLU A 20 51.79 -51.65 8.72
C GLU A 20 52.09 -50.18 8.39
N ILE A 21 51.18 -49.25 8.74
CA ILE A 21 51.38 -47.81 8.49
C ILE A 21 52.37 -47.27 9.52
N PRO A 22 53.51 -46.69 9.11
CA PRO A 22 54.44 -46.06 10.04
C PRO A 22 53.72 -44.99 10.86
N ILE A 23 53.82 -45.04 12.19
CA ILE A 23 53.12 -44.12 13.11
C ILE A 23 53.38 -42.64 12.76
N GLY A 24 54.56 -42.32 12.22
CA GLY A 24 54.89 -40.96 11.74
C GLY A 24 54.03 -40.45 10.58
N ASN A 25 53.39 -41.34 9.83
CA ASN A 25 52.54 -41.02 8.67
C ASN A 25 51.04 -41.23 8.94
N LEU A 26 50.68 -41.67 10.14
CA LEU A 26 49.31 -41.98 10.54
C LEU A 26 48.39 -40.77 10.47
N THR A 27 48.83 -39.62 10.99
CA THR A 27 48.05 -38.38 10.98
C THR A 27 47.75 -37.91 9.56
N SER A 28 48.71 -38.09 8.65
CA SER A 28 48.54 -37.76 7.23
C SER A 28 47.50 -38.67 6.57
N HIS A 29 47.58 -39.99 6.80
CA HIS A 29 46.61 -40.94 6.23
C HIS A 29 45.19 -40.74 6.78
N LEU A 30 45.03 -40.46 8.07
CA LEU A 30 43.74 -40.17 8.67
C LEU A 30 43.17 -38.83 8.18
N LEU A 31 44.01 -37.81 7.97
CA LEU A 31 43.59 -36.55 7.34
C LEU A 31 43.18 -36.75 5.88
N THR A 32 43.94 -37.53 5.10
CA THR A 32 43.60 -37.82 3.70
C THR A 32 42.32 -38.64 3.60
N ALA A 33 42.12 -39.64 4.46
CA ALA A 33 40.88 -40.40 4.52
C ALA A 33 39.69 -39.49 4.91
N TRP A 34 39.88 -38.61 5.91
CA TRP A 34 38.85 -37.67 6.33
C TRP A 34 38.50 -36.65 5.23
N ILE A 35 39.51 -36.07 4.56
CA ILE A 35 39.32 -35.16 3.43
C ILE A 35 38.59 -35.86 2.28
N ASN A 36 39.00 -37.07 1.93
CA ASN A 36 38.38 -37.84 0.84
C ASN A 36 36.95 -38.32 1.18
N GLU A 37 36.64 -38.57 2.46
CA GLU A 37 35.29 -38.94 2.90
C GLU A 37 34.33 -37.74 2.99
N HIS A 38 34.84 -36.50 3.08
CA HIS A 38 34.04 -35.29 3.39
C HIS A 38 34.14 -34.17 2.32
N GLU A 39 34.82 -34.42 1.20
CA GLU A 39 34.89 -33.47 0.07
C GLU A 39 33.50 -33.18 -0.54
N ASP A 40 32.65 -34.21 -0.66
CA ASP A 40 31.29 -34.08 -1.19
C ASP A 40 30.36 -33.28 -0.26
N ASP A 41 30.46 -33.49 1.06
CA ASP A 41 29.67 -32.76 2.06
C ASP A 41 30.05 -31.27 2.11
N SER A 42 31.33 -30.96 1.92
CA SER A 42 31.83 -29.57 1.90
C SER A 42 31.31 -28.81 0.68
N GLY A 43 31.28 -29.46 -0.50
CA GLY A 43 30.68 -28.91 -1.71
C GLY A 43 29.17 -28.68 -1.58
N LEU A 44 28.46 -29.66 -1.01
CA LEU A 44 27.02 -29.56 -0.74
C LEU A 44 26.70 -28.41 0.23
N LEU A 45 27.46 -28.27 1.31
CA LEU A 45 27.32 -27.17 2.28
C LEU A 45 27.53 -25.80 1.63
N PHE A 46 28.51 -25.66 0.74
CA PHE A 46 28.74 -24.43 -0.01
C PHE A 46 27.55 -24.07 -0.92
N ILE A 47 26.99 -25.05 -1.63
CA ILE A 47 25.80 -24.87 -2.47
C ILE A 47 24.59 -24.46 -1.63
N ILE A 48 24.34 -25.15 -0.51
CA ILE A 48 23.24 -24.84 0.42
C ILE A 48 23.39 -23.41 0.96
N MET A 49 24.59 -23.01 1.38
CA MET A 49 24.85 -21.64 1.84
C MET A 49 24.52 -20.61 0.76
N HIS A 50 24.89 -20.86 -0.49
CA HIS A 50 24.61 -19.95 -1.60
C HIS A 50 23.11 -19.85 -1.92
N ILE A 51 22.39 -20.96 -1.85
CA ILE A 51 20.93 -21.00 -2.00
C ILE A 51 20.26 -20.21 -0.87
N ASN A 52 20.67 -20.41 0.38
CA ASN A 52 20.12 -19.69 1.53
C ASN A 52 20.34 -18.17 1.44
N LYS A 53 21.50 -17.73 0.95
CA LYS A 53 21.74 -16.30 0.66
C LYS A 53 20.75 -15.76 -0.37
N ARG A 54 20.48 -16.52 -1.45
CA ARG A 54 19.50 -16.10 -2.47
C ARG A 54 18.08 -16.08 -1.93
N ILE A 55 17.70 -17.05 -1.10
CA ILE A 55 16.39 -17.07 -0.42
C ILE A 55 16.21 -15.81 0.41
N ALA A 56 17.20 -15.45 1.24
CA ALA A 56 17.12 -14.25 2.08
C ALA A 56 16.95 -12.95 1.27
N VAL A 57 17.59 -12.86 0.09
CA VAL A 57 17.40 -11.71 -0.82
C VAL A 57 15.96 -11.67 -1.34
N VAL A 58 15.44 -12.80 -1.83
CA VAL A 58 14.07 -12.89 -2.35
C VAL A 58 13.04 -12.59 -1.26
N GLU A 59 13.23 -13.10 -0.04
CA GLU A 59 12.36 -12.81 1.10
C GLU A 59 12.35 -11.32 1.46
N SER A 60 13.51 -10.65 1.38
CA SER A 60 13.61 -9.19 1.58
C SER A 60 12.84 -8.41 0.51
N GLU A 61 12.94 -8.81 -0.76
CA GLU A 61 12.21 -8.19 -1.86
C GLU A 61 10.70 -8.38 -1.73
N ILE A 62 10.24 -9.58 -1.34
CA ILE A 62 8.83 -9.86 -1.06
C ILE A 62 8.31 -8.96 0.07
N SER A 63 9.10 -8.78 1.13
CA SER A 63 8.75 -7.89 2.24
C SER A 63 8.58 -6.44 1.78
N LYS A 64 9.48 -5.94 0.93
CA LYS A 64 9.37 -4.60 0.31
C LYS A 64 8.12 -4.47 -0.55
N LEU A 65 7.84 -5.47 -1.39
CA LEU A 65 6.63 -5.49 -2.24
C LEU A 65 5.36 -5.43 -1.40
N ARG A 66 5.26 -6.21 -0.32
CA ARG A 66 4.13 -6.15 0.62
C ARG A 66 3.98 -4.78 1.28
N GLY A 67 5.09 -4.08 1.55
CA GLY A 67 5.08 -2.71 2.04
C GLY A 67 4.47 -1.75 1.01
N LEU A 68 4.92 -1.83 -0.24
CA LEU A 68 4.40 -1.03 -1.34
C LEU A 68 2.93 -1.33 -1.65
N GLU A 69 2.47 -2.57 -1.50
CA GLU A 69 1.05 -2.94 -1.65
C GLU A 69 0.17 -2.22 -0.62
N LYS A 70 0.60 -2.17 0.64
CA LYS A 70 -0.12 -1.43 1.71
C LYS A 70 -0.14 0.07 1.45
N GLU A 71 0.99 0.63 0.99
CA GLU A 71 1.07 2.05 0.64
C GLU A 71 0.14 2.38 -0.54
N LEU A 72 0.10 1.52 -1.56
CA LEU A 72 -0.82 1.67 -2.68
C LEU A 72 -2.28 1.61 -2.24
N GLU A 73 -2.64 0.70 -1.34
CA GLU A 73 -3.99 0.60 -0.78
C GLU A 73 -4.38 1.88 -0.01
N PHE A 74 -3.47 2.38 0.83
CA PHE A 74 -3.66 3.65 1.54
C PHE A 74 -3.87 4.82 0.58
N LEU A 75 -3.03 4.96 -0.45
CA LEU A 75 -3.15 6.03 -1.45
C LEU A 75 -4.44 5.95 -2.26
N LYS A 76 -4.91 4.74 -2.58
CA LYS A 76 -6.23 4.55 -3.23
C LYS A 76 -7.37 5.01 -2.32
N GLY A 77 -7.30 4.71 -1.02
CA GLY A 77 -8.27 5.17 -0.03
C GLY A 77 -8.30 6.70 0.09
N GLU A 78 -7.13 7.33 0.22
CA GLU A 78 -7.01 8.80 0.26
C GLU A 78 -7.53 9.44 -1.03
N ARG A 79 -7.20 8.89 -2.20
CA ARG A 79 -7.72 9.39 -3.49
C ARG A 79 -9.25 9.36 -3.52
N ALA A 80 -9.87 8.23 -3.15
CA ALA A 80 -11.33 8.10 -3.13
C ALA A 80 -11.98 9.11 -2.17
N ARG A 81 -11.37 9.34 -1.01
CA ARG A 81 -11.82 10.35 -0.05
C ARG A 81 -11.75 11.76 -0.63
N TYR A 82 -10.63 12.14 -1.26
CA TYR A 82 -10.49 13.47 -1.88
C TYR A 82 -11.42 13.65 -3.09
N GLU A 83 -11.62 12.61 -3.89
CA GLU A 83 -12.62 12.61 -4.98
C GLU A 83 -14.02 12.89 -4.41
N GLN A 84 -14.41 12.21 -3.33
CA GLN A 84 -15.69 12.45 -2.68
C GLN A 84 -15.84 13.90 -2.19
N VAL A 85 -14.82 14.43 -1.50
CA VAL A 85 -14.80 15.83 -1.05
C VAL A 85 -14.89 16.81 -2.22
N TYR A 86 -14.20 16.52 -3.34
CA TYR A 86 -14.26 17.34 -4.54
C TYR A 86 -15.63 17.29 -5.21
N PHE A 87 -16.26 16.11 -5.31
CA PHE A 87 -17.60 15.98 -5.86
C PHE A 87 -18.65 16.67 -4.99
N ASP A 88 -18.54 16.58 -3.67
CA ASP A 88 -19.50 17.21 -2.76
C ASP A 88 -19.32 18.74 -2.75
N SER A 89 -18.08 19.24 -2.80
CA SER A 89 -17.81 20.68 -2.89
C SER A 89 -18.18 21.27 -4.25
N SER A 90 -17.90 20.58 -5.37
CA SER A 90 -18.28 21.05 -6.71
C SER A 90 -19.79 21.10 -6.89
N LYS A 91 -20.53 20.08 -6.42
CA LYS A 91 -22.01 20.11 -6.39
C LYS A 91 -22.54 21.28 -5.54
N SER A 92 -21.91 21.54 -4.40
CA SER A 92 -22.29 22.66 -3.52
C SER A 92 -22.05 24.02 -4.20
N ILE A 93 -20.91 24.19 -4.87
CA ILE A 93 -20.56 25.41 -5.62
C ILE A 93 -21.52 25.60 -6.80
N GLU A 94 -21.80 24.54 -7.56
CA GLU A 94 -22.72 24.60 -8.70
C GLU A 94 -24.15 24.93 -8.27
N LEU A 95 -24.66 24.27 -7.22
CA LEU A 95 -25.95 24.61 -6.62
C LEU A 95 -25.96 26.05 -6.12
N HIS A 96 -24.88 26.52 -5.48
CA HIS A 96 -24.77 27.91 -5.02
C HIS A 96 -24.89 28.90 -6.18
N HIS A 97 -24.18 28.67 -7.29
CA HIS A 97 -24.28 29.54 -8.48
C HIS A 97 -25.67 29.51 -9.12
N LEU A 98 -26.30 28.34 -9.23
CA LEU A 98 -27.66 28.21 -9.75
C LEU A 98 -28.66 28.96 -8.86
N MET A 99 -28.52 28.86 -7.54
CA MET A 99 -29.36 29.58 -6.57
C MET A 99 -29.16 31.10 -6.65
N GLN A 100 -27.91 31.58 -6.75
CA GLN A 100 -27.64 33.00 -6.96
C GLN A 100 -28.24 33.52 -8.26
N PHE A 101 -28.11 32.76 -9.35
CA PHE A 101 -28.72 33.11 -10.63
C PHE A 101 -30.25 33.20 -10.49
N LEU A 102 -30.87 32.19 -9.88
CA LEU A 102 -32.32 32.15 -9.69
C LEU A 102 -32.80 33.33 -8.84
N ASN A 103 -32.12 33.65 -7.74
CA ASN A 103 -32.47 34.78 -6.87
C ASN A 103 -32.46 36.11 -7.64
N LYS A 104 -31.45 36.34 -8.50
CA LYS A 104 -31.41 37.53 -9.36
C LYS A 104 -32.60 37.58 -10.32
N ARG A 105 -32.98 36.45 -10.91
CA ARG A 105 -34.13 36.37 -11.83
C ARG A 105 -35.45 36.55 -11.11
N ILE A 106 -35.59 36.04 -9.89
CA ILE A 106 -36.78 36.26 -9.04
C ILE A 106 -37.04 37.75 -8.87
N VAL A 107 -36.01 38.52 -8.53
CA VAL A 107 -36.13 39.98 -8.36
C VAL A 107 -36.45 40.67 -9.69
N LEU A 108 -35.71 40.35 -10.76
CA LEU A 108 -35.88 40.98 -12.08
C LEU A 108 -37.24 40.67 -12.73
N MET A 109 -37.84 39.53 -12.42
CA MET A 109 -39.16 39.13 -12.91
C MET A 109 -40.28 39.48 -11.93
N HIS A 110 -40.01 40.36 -10.97
CA HIS A 110 -40.98 40.84 -9.98
C HIS A 110 -41.70 39.69 -9.25
N PHE A 111 -40.94 38.66 -8.85
CA PHE A 111 -41.43 37.52 -8.08
C PHE A 111 -42.50 36.68 -8.80
N ASN A 112 -42.59 36.76 -10.14
CA ASN A 112 -43.57 36.02 -10.92
C ASN A 112 -43.13 34.55 -11.16
N ALA A 113 -43.67 33.63 -10.34
CA ALA A 113 -43.38 32.20 -10.42
C ALA A 113 -43.70 31.58 -11.80
N LYS A 114 -44.78 32.01 -12.46
CA LYS A 114 -45.20 31.46 -13.76
C LYS A 114 -44.19 31.82 -14.85
N GLU A 115 -43.72 33.07 -14.86
CA GLU A 115 -42.74 33.55 -15.84
C GLU A 115 -41.36 32.91 -15.60
N LEU A 116 -40.96 32.74 -14.34
CA LEU A 116 -39.72 32.04 -13.95
C LEU A 116 -39.72 30.59 -14.44
N ARG A 117 -40.82 29.85 -14.22
CA ARG A 117 -40.95 28.48 -14.73
C ARG A 117 -40.85 28.39 -16.24
N LYS A 118 -41.42 29.36 -16.94
CA LYS A 118 -41.43 29.37 -18.41
C LYS A 118 -40.04 29.67 -18.97
N ARG A 119 -39.32 30.64 -18.41
CA ARG A 119 -38.05 31.14 -18.96
C ARG A 119 -36.80 30.41 -18.44
N HIS A 120 -36.88 29.79 -17.27
CA HIS A 120 -35.74 29.19 -16.57
C HIS A 120 -36.01 27.77 -16.08
N ALA A 121 -36.78 27.00 -16.86
CA ALA A 121 -37.12 25.60 -16.54
C ALA A 121 -35.88 24.70 -16.42
N ASP A 122 -34.86 24.97 -17.23
CA ASP A 122 -33.55 24.31 -17.23
C ASP A 122 -32.85 24.49 -15.88
N VAL A 123 -32.71 25.73 -15.41
CA VAL A 123 -32.10 26.05 -14.12
C VAL A 123 -32.86 25.40 -12.97
N LEU A 124 -34.20 25.43 -13.00
CA LEU A 124 -35.02 24.81 -11.95
C LEU A 124 -34.85 23.28 -11.91
N ARG A 125 -34.71 22.64 -13.08
CA ARG A 125 -34.43 21.21 -13.17
C ARG A 125 -33.04 20.89 -12.60
N ASP A 126 -32.06 21.69 -12.93
CA ASP A 126 -30.67 21.47 -12.50
C ASP A 126 -30.52 21.71 -10.99
N ILE A 127 -31.22 22.70 -10.42
CA ILE A 127 -31.34 22.88 -8.97
C ILE A 127 -31.97 21.64 -8.32
N LYS A 128 -33.07 21.12 -8.87
CA LYS A 128 -33.74 19.91 -8.34
C LYS A 128 -32.89 18.66 -8.39
N LYS A 129 -31.96 18.55 -9.33
CA LYS A 129 -31.00 17.44 -9.41
C LYS A 129 -30.09 17.41 -8.17
N TYR A 130 -29.70 18.57 -7.65
CA TYR A 130 -28.82 18.69 -6.48
C TYR A 130 -29.59 18.86 -5.17
N ASN A 131 -30.82 19.39 -5.21
CA ASN A 131 -31.72 19.57 -4.07
C ASN A 131 -33.16 19.13 -4.45
N PRO A 132 -33.49 17.83 -4.32
CA PRO A 132 -34.78 17.28 -4.73
C PRO A 132 -36.00 17.94 -4.07
N ASP A 133 -35.84 18.44 -2.85
CA ASP A 133 -36.90 19.07 -2.06
C ASP A 133 -37.12 20.54 -2.43
N PHE A 134 -36.36 21.08 -3.39
CA PHE A 134 -36.47 22.47 -3.81
C PHE A 134 -37.87 22.84 -4.34
N LYS A 135 -38.44 23.89 -3.75
CA LYS A 135 -39.71 24.52 -4.16
C LYS A 135 -39.48 25.99 -4.52
N LEU A 136 -39.90 26.37 -5.72
CA LEU A 136 -39.72 27.73 -6.24
C LEU A 136 -40.48 28.76 -5.42
N GLU A 137 -41.70 28.44 -4.97
CA GLU A 137 -42.51 29.29 -4.12
C GLU A 137 -41.80 29.69 -2.83
N ASP A 138 -41.22 28.70 -2.14
CA ASP A 138 -40.51 28.91 -0.88
C ASP A 138 -39.28 29.83 -1.09
N GLN A 139 -38.55 29.62 -2.20
CA GLN A 139 -37.42 30.47 -2.57
C GLN A 139 -37.85 31.90 -2.91
N ILE A 140 -38.97 32.07 -3.62
CA ILE A 140 -39.51 33.40 -3.94
C ILE A 140 -39.86 34.14 -2.65
N GLU A 141 -40.50 33.47 -1.70
CA GLU A 141 -40.89 34.06 -0.43
C GLU A 141 -39.66 34.46 0.40
N GLN A 142 -38.65 33.59 0.45
CA GLN A 142 -37.38 33.88 1.10
C GLN A 142 -36.69 35.13 0.49
N VAL A 143 -36.65 35.23 -0.84
CA VAL A 143 -36.02 36.38 -1.53
C VAL A 143 -36.80 37.68 -1.30
N LYS A 144 -38.14 37.62 -1.18
CA LYS A 144 -38.94 38.80 -0.80
C LYS A 144 -38.56 39.30 0.59
N GLN A 145 -38.51 38.39 1.57
CA GLN A 145 -38.15 38.72 2.95
C GLN A 145 -36.75 39.34 3.04
N TRP A 146 -35.78 38.81 2.29
CA TRP A 146 -34.46 39.41 2.20
C TRP A 146 -34.53 40.82 1.63
N LYS A 147 -35.23 41.00 0.49
CA LYS A 147 -35.36 42.33 -0.13
C LYS A 147 -35.96 43.36 0.83
N GLU A 148 -36.98 42.98 1.60
CA GLU A 148 -37.60 43.85 2.61
C GLU A 148 -36.65 44.19 3.76
N SER A 149 -35.78 43.25 4.16
CA SER A 149 -34.78 43.45 5.21
C SER A 149 -33.62 44.37 4.80
N PHE A 150 -33.39 44.58 3.49
CA PHE A 150 -32.32 45.42 2.96
C PHE A 150 -32.77 46.86 2.59
N VAL A 151 -34.03 47.22 2.82
CA VAL A 151 -34.50 48.60 2.68
C VAL A 151 -34.20 49.33 4.00
N ILE A 152 -33.00 49.90 4.11
CA ILE A 152 -32.58 50.92 5.10
C ILE A 152 -32.36 52.23 4.36
#